data_AF-A0A7C5KUS4-F1
#
_entry.id   AF-A0A7C5KUS4-F1
#
_cell.length_a   1.000
_cell.length_b   1.000
_cell.length_c   1.000
_cell.angle_alpha   90.00
_cell.angle_beta   90.00
_cell.angle_gamma   90.00
#
_symmetry.space_group_name_H-M   'P 1'
#
loop_
_entity.id
_entity.type
_entity.pdbx_description
1 polymer ?
#
loop_
_entity_poly.entity_id
_entity_poly.type
_entity_poly.pdbx_seq_one_letter_code
_entity_poly.pdbx_strand_id
1 'polypeptide(L)'
;MSTETFSAETTELVSETGALLSALPDLIFRLDRQGTFLDVKQSPHIPLLLAPEAFLGHNIRDVTPPHLAEGTLKGIEETRRTGQPAIFHYQLEFDGERRDFEARIVRIGTSEEYLSIVRDVTDHQQALRQARDNETRYRALFELANDAVFLVRDGRIIDCNGKALEMFCCRKHELLGKTPIDISPPKQPNGRPSAEQAMAVMQRAMAGEPQRFEWQHRRFDGTLFDCEISVGRIDLPDGPLIQAIVHDITRRRLAQRALEESNRLLEQVFANDFIEMAYLDRDFRFIRVNPAFARAFGRRPDDFIGRNFFDDCKDPGNRERFARVVDEGRPHIEKARVEQLDEDDPERHYWDWSLQPVKDRHGQVTGLVFVRMDVTDRLRNEQRLQQAAKELDMILHNMQDTYYRIDANGILTRVSDSVKDLLGYEPQEVIGRPMVEFYLHPEEREAFLRKLELAGGSITNNETALRHRDGSVVWTSSNAHFIRDEQGNVIGVEGTARNITERKLHESQVSKLSSVLEQTADIVIVTDIDGVIEYVNPSFERVTGYTYAEAVGQTPTILSSGKHKPEFYQHMWETILSGESYTNIMINRRKDGSLYYEEKTITPIRD
;
A
#
# COMPACT_ATOMS: atom_id res chain seq x y z
N MET A 1 114.41 -28.71 -48.89
CA MET A 1 113.22 -29.30 -48.24
C MET A 1 112.42 -28.20 -47.53
N SER A 2 111.88 -27.22 -48.28
CA SER A 2 111.14 -26.09 -47.66
C SER A 2 110.04 -25.51 -48.56
N THR A 3 109.82 -26.07 -49.75
CA THR A 3 108.77 -25.65 -50.70
C THR A 3 107.59 -26.64 -50.75
N GLU A 4 107.78 -27.89 -50.36
CA GLU A 4 106.69 -28.88 -50.31
C GLU A 4 105.78 -28.72 -49.07
N THR A 5 106.31 -28.23 -47.95
CA THR A 5 105.53 -28.04 -46.71
C THR A 5 104.56 -26.87 -46.77
N PHE A 6 104.91 -25.77 -47.44
CA PHE A 6 104.05 -24.58 -47.59
C PHE A 6 102.86 -24.83 -48.54
N SER A 7 103.05 -25.68 -49.56
CA SER A 7 101.98 -26.09 -50.46
C SER A 7 100.96 -27.00 -49.76
N ALA A 8 101.38 -27.81 -48.80
CA ALA A 8 100.51 -28.70 -48.05
C ALA A 8 99.61 -27.91 -47.06
N GLU A 9 100.19 -27.02 -46.25
CA GLU A 9 99.43 -26.20 -45.28
C GLU A 9 98.40 -25.29 -45.95
N THR A 10 98.73 -24.70 -47.11
CA THR A 10 97.78 -23.85 -47.85
C THR A 10 96.63 -24.66 -48.47
N THR A 11 96.90 -25.91 -48.87
CA THR A 11 95.86 -26.79 -49.43
C THR A 11 94.94 -27.35 -48.34
N GLU A 12 95.49 -27.64 -47.15
CA GLU A 12 94.75 -28.11 -45.98
C GLU A 12 93.85 -27.00 -45.41
N LEU A 13 94.34 -25.76 -45.32
CA LEU A 13 93.55 -24.61 -44.86
C LEU A 13 92.39 -24.27 -45.81
N VAL A 14 92.60 -24.39 -47.13
CA VAL A 14 91.57 -24.21 -48.17
C VAL A 14 90.55 -25.36 -48.13
N SER A 15 90.98 -26.59 -47.83
CA SER A 15 90.09 -27.73 -47.64
C SER A 15 89.23 -27.59 -46.36
N GLU A 16 89.80 -27.14 -45.25
CA GLU A 16 89.07 -26.91 -43.99
C GLU A 16 88.07 -25.75 -44.10
N THR A 17 88.47 -24.62 -44.70
CA THR A 17 87.54 -23.50 -44.93
C THR A 17 86.44 -23.87 -45.93
N GLY A 18 86.74 -24.66 -46.96
CA GLY A 18 85.74 -25.24 -47.86
C GLY A 18 84.75 -26.16 -47.15
N ALA A 19 85.24 -27.03 -46.26
CA ALA A 19 84.40 -27.92 -45.44
C ALA A 19 83.50 -27.14 -44.47
N LEU A 20 84.04 -26.13 -43.78
CA LEU A 20 83.28 -25.24 -42.87
C LEU A 20 82.20 -24.46 -43.61
N LEU A 21 82.52 -23.90 -44.78
CA LEU A 21 81.53 -23.21 -45.61
C LEU A 21 80.47 -24.18 -46.12
N SER A 22 80.83 -25.41 -46.51
CA SER A 22 79.87 -26.43 -46.97
C SER A 22 78.90 -26.89 -45.88
N ALA A 23 79.33 -26.92 -44.61
CA ALA A 23 78.52 -27.35 -43.47
C ALA A 23 77.46 -26.32 -43.03
N LEU A 24 77.56 -25.06 -43.46
CA LEU A 24 76.54 -24.05 -43.15
C LEU A 24 75.25 -24.32 -43.93
N PRO A 25 74.08 -24.36 -43.28
CA PRO A 25 72.79 -24.55 -43.95
C PRO A 25 72.28 -23.29 -44.66
N ASP A 26 73.04 -22.19 -44.59
CA ASP A 26 72.69 -20.90 -45.18
C ASP A 26 73.02 -20.87 -46.69
N LEU A 27 72.18 -20.18 -47.45
CA LEU A 27 72.41 -19.86 -48.86
C LEU A 27 73.37 -18.67 -48.92
N ILE A 28 74.45 -18.77 -49.68
CA ILE A 28 75.50 -17.75 -49.66
C ILE A 28 75.76 -17.25 -51.07
N PHE A 29 75.68 -15.92 -51.25
CA PHE A 29 76.06 -15.25 -52.48
C PHE A 29 77.30 -14.41 -52.25
N ARG A 30 78.25 -14.47 -53.19
CA ARG A 30 79.35 -13.53 -53.27
C ARG A 30 79.01 -12.46 -54.31
N LEU A 31 79.10 -11.20 -53.92
CA LEU A 31 78.68 -10.05 -54.69
C LEU A 31 79.83 -9.05 -54.81
N ASP A 32 79.92 -8.36 -55.95
CA ASP A 32 80.76 -7.16 -56.05
C ASP A 32 80.08 -5.93 -55.43
N ARG A 33 80.78 -4.78 -55.44
CA ARG A 33 80.26 -3.50 -54.97
C ARG A 33 78.98 -3.04 -55.69
N GLN A 34 78.81 -3.39 -56.96
CA GLN A 34 77.67 -3.00 -57.78
C GLN A 34 76.47 -3.94 -57.57
N GLY A 35 76.65 -5.04 -56.83
CA GLY A 35 75.64 -6.08 -56.60
C GLY A 35 75.59 -7.14 -57.71
N THR A 36 76.67 -7.33 -58.47
CA THR A 36 76.80 -8.42 -59.44
C THR A 36 77.20 -9.71 -58.73
N PHE A 37 76.54 -10.83 -59.06
CA PHE A 37 76.89 -12.14 -58.48
C PHE A 37 78.20 -12.67 -59.05
N LEU A 38 79.18 -12.86 -58.16
CA LEU A 38 80.49 -13.43 -58.46
C LEU A 38 80.52 -14.94 -58.17
N ASP A 39 79.76 -15.40 -57.19
CA ASP A 39 79.67 -16.80 -56.81
C ASP A 39 78.35 -17.08 -56.07
N VAL A 40 77.89 -18.32 -56.12
CA VAL A 40 76.71 -18.79 -55.39
C VAL A 40 76.99 -20.16 -54.79
N LYS A 41 76.92 -20.23 -53.46
CA LYS A 41 76.89 -21.50 -52.74
C LYS A 41 75.45 -21.80 -52.36
N GLN A 42 74.90 -22.82 -53.00
CA GLN A 42 73.56 -23.31 -52.72
C GLN A 42 73.45 -23.90 -51.32
N SER A 43 72.27 -23.78 -50.73
CA SER A 43 71.85 -24.55 -49.58
C SER A 43 70.85 -25.62 -50.03
N PRO A 44 70.96 -26.88 -49.55
CA PRO A 44 69.98 -27.92 -49.86
C PRO A 44 68.58 -27.63 -49.27
N HIS A 45 68.47 -26.66 -48.35
CA HIS A 45 67.22 -26.33 -47.66
C HIS A 45 66.56 -25.03 -48.13
N ILE A 46 67.24 -24.24 -48.97
CA ILE A 46 66.73 -22.95 -49.46
C ILE A 46 66.64 -23.02 -51.00
N PRO A 47 65.43 -22.96 -51.57
CA PRO A 47 65.27 -22.93 -53.02
C PRO A 47 65.86 -21.65 -53.61
N LEU A 48 66.52 -21.78 -54.76
CA LEU A 48 66.96 -20.63 -55.54
C LEU A 48 65.84 -20.09 -56.42
N LEU A 49 65.80 -18.78 -56.62
CA LEU A 49 64.85 -18.13 -57.54
C LEU A 49 65.11 -18.48 -59.02
N LEU A 50 66.37 -18.77 -59.36
CA LEU A 50 66.82 -19.12 -60.70
C LEU A 50 67.86 -20.23 -60.62
N ALA A 51 68.21 -20.84 -61.75
CA ALA A 51 69.38 -21.73 -61.80
C ALA A 51 70.66 -20.97 -61.39
N PRO A 52 71.62 -21.59 -60.69
CA PRO A 52 72.83 -20.91 -60.20
C PRO A 52 73.61 -20.19 -61.31
N GLU A 53 73.64 -20.75 -62.52
CA GLU A 53 74.31 -20.16 -63.69
C GLU A 53 73.65 -18.86 -64.15
N ALA A 54 72.34 -18.70 -63.91
CA ALA A 54 71.60 -17.49 -64.27
C ALA A 54 71.86 -16.32 -63.32
N PHE A 55 72.42 -16.56 -62.13
CA PHE A 55 72.87 -15.49 -61.23
C PHE A 55 74.22 -14.95 -61.65
N LEU A 56 75.17 -15.83 -61.96
CA LEU A 56 76.58 -15.46 -62.19
C LEU A 56 76.72 -14.40 -63.29
N GLY A 57 77.46 -13.33 -62.97
CA GLY A 57 77.73 -12.21 -63.88
C GLY A 57 76.56 -11.23 -64.10
N HIS A 58 75.37 -11.51 -63.56
CA HIS A 58 74.22 -10.62 -63.65
C HIS A 58 74.08 -9.75 -62.40
N ASN A 59 73.50 -8.55 -62.55
CA ASN A 59 73.25 -7.67 -61.42
C ASN A 59 72.02 -8.13 -60.63
N ILE A 60 72.05 -8.01 -59.31
CA ILE A 60 70.94 -8.39 -58.44
C ILE A 60 69.61 -7.70 -58.79
N ARG A 61 69.64 -6.49 -59.36
CA ARG A 61 68.45 -5.79 -59.86
C ARG A 61 67.75 -6.48 -61.02
N ASP A 62 68.50 -7.24 -61.82
CA ASP A 62 68.00 -7.84 -63.06
C ASP A 62 67.43 -9.24 -62.84
N VAL A 63 67.87 -9.92 -61.77
CA VAL A 63 67.59 -11.35 -61.54
C VAL A 63 66.86 -11.63 -60.21
N THR A 64 66.59 -10.61 -59.41
CA THR A 64 65.80 -10.74 -58.17
C THR A 64 64.70 -9.69 -58.08
N PRO A 65 63.65 -9.91 -57.26
CA PRO A 65 62.60 -8.92 -57.04
C PRO A 65 63.14 -7.56 -56.56
N PRO A 66 62.52 -6.43 -56.97
CA PRO A 66 63.05 -5.10 -56.70
C PRO A 66 63.31 -4.80 -55.21
N HIS A 67 62.44 -5.28 -54.31
CA HIS A 67 62.59 -5.07 -52.87
C HIS A 67 63.81 -5.79 -52.28
N LEU A 68 64.12 -6.99 -52.78
CA LEU A 68 65.31 -7.76 -52.36
C LEU A 68 66.58 -7.12 -52.92
N ALA A 69 66.57 -6.73 -54.19
CA ALA A 69 67.68 -6.05 -54.82
C ALA A 69 68.02 -4.73 -54.11
N GLU A 70 67.02 -3.90 -53.82
CA GLU A 70 67.20 -2.66 -53.07
C GLU A 70 67.71 -2.89 -51.65
N GLY A 71 67.14 -3.85 -50.92
CA GLY A 71 67.58 -4.20 -49.57
C GLY A 71 69.03 -4.64 -49.54
N THR A 72 69.43 -5.46 -50.50
CA THR A 72 70.79 -5.99 -50.61
C THR A 72 71.79 -4.91 -50.95
N LEU A 73 71.48 -4.05 -51.93
CA LEU A 73 72.35 -2.94 -52.32
C LEU A 73 72.50 -1.90 -51.21
N LYS A 74 71.41 -1.60 -50.47
CA LYS A 74 71.46 -0.75 -49.28
C LYS A 74 72.36 -1.36 -48.21
N GLY A 75 72.23 -2.67 -47.96
CA GLY A 75 73.08 -3.37 -46.99
C GLY A 75 74.55 -3.40 -47.40
N ILE A 76 74.86 -3.58 -48.69
CA ILE A 76 76.24 -3.46 -49.22
C ILE A 76 76.81 -2.08 -48.93
N GLU A 77 76.08 -1.01 -49.26
CA GLU A 77 76.53 0.36 -49.03
C GLU A 77 76.68 0.69 -47.54
N GLU A 78 75.77 0.19 -46.70
CA GLU A 78 75.85 0.36 -45.24
C GLU A 78 77.06 -0.36 -44.65
N THR A 79 77.30 -1.62 -45.03
CA THR A 79 78.48 -2.37 -44.61
C THR A 79 79.77 -1.74 -45.15
N ARG A 80 79.76 -1.19 -46.37
CA ARG A 80 80.90 -0.43 -46.93
C ARG A 80 81.24 0.80 -46.09
N ARG A 81 80.23 1.55 -45.67
CA ARG A 81 80.39 2.80 -44.93
C ARG A 81 80.77 2.57 -43.47
N THR A 82 80.16 1.59 -42.83
CA THR A 82 80.26 1.36 -41.37
C THR A 82 81.29 0.29 -40.99
N GLY A 83 81.63 -0.61 -41.93
CA GLY A 83 82.42 -1.81 -41.66
C GLY A 83 81.69 -2.90 -40.86
N GLN A 84 80.42 -2.68 -40.48
CA GLN A 84 79.61 -3.61 -39.69
C GLN A 84 78.67 -4.45 -40.60
N PRO A 85 78.30 -5.67 -40.19
CA PRO A 85 77.31 -6.48 -40.91
C PRO A 85 75.96 -5.78 -41.00
N ALA A 86 75.39 -5.67 -42.20
CA ALA A 86 74.01 -5.21 -42.38
C ALA A 86 73.06 -6.42 -42.39
N ILE A 87 71.95 -6.33 -41.64
CA ILE A 87 70.95 -7.40 -41.54
C ILE A 87 69.59 -6.83 -41.92
N PHE A 88 68.86 -7.53 -42.78
CA PHE A 88 67.48 -7.20 -43.10
C PHE A 88 66.66 -8.46 -43.41
N HIS A 89 65.35 -8.34 -43.22
CA HIS A 89 64.39 -9.42 -43.48
C HIS A 89 63.57 -9.12 -44.73
N TYR A 90 63.23 -10.17 -45.47
CA TYR A 90 62.38 -10.07 -46.66
C TYR A 90 61.58 -11.34 -46.85
N GLN A 91 60.52 -11.24 -47.67
CA GLN A 91 59.66 -12.37 -48.00
C GLN A 91 59.78 -12.69 -49.49
N LEU A 92 59.80 -13.98 -49.80
CA LEU A 92 59.67 -14.52 -51.15
C LEU A 92 58.62 -15.62 -51.16
N GLU A 93 58.00 -15.80 -52.32
CA GLU A 93 57.03 -16.87 -52.55
C GLU A 93 57.64 -17.90 -53.49
N PHE A 94 57.65 -19.16 -53.06
CA PHE A 94 58.12 -20.31 -53.82
C PHE A 94 56.98 -21.32 -53.92
N ASP A 95 56.61 -21.70 -55.15
CA ASP A 95 55.53 -22.69 -55.40
C ASP A 95 54.20 -22.39 -54.66
N GLY A 96 53.89 -21.12 -54.43
CA GLY A 96 52.70 -20.67 -53.68
C GLY A 96 52.86 -20.60 -52.16
N GLU A 97 54.01 -21.01 -51.62
CA GLU A 97 54.35 -20.88 -50.20
C GLU A 97 55.20 -19.63 -49.93
N ARG A 98 54.76 -18.82 -48.96
CA ARG A 98 55.52 -17.65 -48.50
C ARG A 98 56.57 -18.06 -47.47
N ARG A 99 57.82 -17.68 -47.73
CA ARG A 99 58.95 -17.89 -46.83
C ARG A 99 59.55 -16.57 -46.39
N ASP A 100 59.89 -16.49 -45.11
CA ASP A 100 60.55 -15.35 -44.46
C ASP A 100 62.06 -15.62 -44.43
N PHE A 101 62.87 -14.71 -44.98
CA PHE A 101 64.33 -14.82 -45.02
C PHE A 101 65.01 -13.68 -44.27
N GLU A 102 66.13 -14.00 -43.61
CA GLU A 102 67.10 -13.03 -43.10
C GLU A 102 68.31 -13.01 -44.05
N ALA A 103 68.62 -11.85 -44.63
CA ALA A 103 69.90 -11.63 -45.31
C ALA A 103 70.85 -10.85 -44.41
N ARG A 104 72.07 -11.37 -44.30
CA ARG A 104 73.19 -10.73 -43.62
C ARG A 104 74.32 -10.46 -44.61
N ILE A 105 74.70 -9.20 -44.74
CA ILE A 105 75.75 -8.77 -45.65
C ILE A 105 77.01 -8.44 -44.86
N VAL A 106 78.12 -9.04 -45.25
CA VAL A 106 79.45 -8.83 -44.66
C VAL A 106 80.48 -8.57 -45.75
N ARG A 107 81.49 -7.74 -45.45
CA ARG A 107 82.60 -7.50 -46.37
C ARG A 107 83.64 -8.62 -46.28
N ILE A 108 84.19 -9.06 -47.41
CA ILE A 108 85.24 -10.09 -47.46
C ILE A 108 86.61 -9.41 -47.56
N GLY A 109 87.45 -9.56 -46.54
CA GLY A 109 88.85 -9.09 -46.57
C GLY A 109 89.02 -7.60 -46.90
N THR A 110 90.08 -7.27 -47.66
CA THR A 110 90.38 -5.91 -48.14
C THR A 110 89.85 -5.62 -49.55
N SER A 111 89.22 -6.60 -50.21
CA SER A 111 88.59 -6.41 -51.52
C SER A 111 87.28 -5.63 -51.41
N GLU A 112 86.75 -5.17 -52.54
CA GLU A 112 85.40 -4.58 -52.66
C GLU A 112 84.36 -5.69 -52.95
N GLU A 113 84.51 -6.84 -52.29
CA GLU A 113 83.60 -7.99 -52.39
C GLU A 113 82.80 -8.18 -51.08
N TYR A 114 81.56 -8.65 -51.22
CA TYR A 114 80.60 -8.81 -50.15
C TYR A 114 80.02 -10.21 -50.17
N LEU A 115 79.82 -10.78 -48.98
CA LEU A 115 79.11 -12.03 -48.78
C LEU A 115 77.69 -11.72 -48.28
N SER A 116 76.68 -12.18 -49.01
CA SER A 116 75.29 -12.21 -48.54
C SER A 116 74.98 -13.61 -48.05
N ILE A 117 74.77 -13.75 -46.74
CA ILE A 117 74.36 -14.98 -46.08
C ILE A 117 72.85 -14.89 -45.88
N VAL A 118 72.13 -15.78 -46.53
CA VAL A 118 70.67 -15.87 -46.50
C VAL A 118 70.24 -17.07 -45.68
N ARG A 119 69.42 -16.83 -44.66
CA ARG A 119 68.85 -17.85 -43.78
C ARG A 119 67.34 -17.86 -43.89
N ASP A 120 66.75 -19.05 -44.01
CA ASP A 120 65.31 -19.25 -43.87
C ASP A 120 64.93 -19.14 -42.39
N VAL A 121 64.07 -18.17 -42.06
CA VAL A 121 63.57 -17.90 -40.71
C VAL A 121 62.05 -18.10 -40.61
N THR A 122 61.46 -18.79 -41.59
CA THR A 122 60.00 -18.99 -41.71
C THR A 122 59.42 -19.65 -40.46
N ASP A 123 59.96 -20.79 -40.03
CA ASP A 123 59.45 -21.55 -38.87
C ASP A 123 59.49 -20.71 -37.58
N HIS A 124 60.57 -19.95 -37.38
CA HIS A 124 60.73 -19.11 -36.21
C HIS A 124 59.73 -17.93 -36.19
N GLN A 125 59.57 -17.26 -37.33
CA GLN A 125 58.63 -16.14 -37.46
C GLN A 125 57.17 -16.61 -37.36
N GLN A 126 56.83 -17.76 -37.92
CA GLN A 126 55.50 -18.36 -37.80
C GLN A 126 55.19 -18.74 -36.35
N ALA A 127 56.13 -19.38 -35.63
CA ALA A 127 55.96 -19.71 -34.22
C ALA A 127 55.75 -18.46 -33.35
N LEU A 128 56.50 -17.38 -33.61
CA LEU A 128 56.35 -16.12 -32.89
C LEU A 128 55.00 -15.44 -33.18
N ARG A 129 54.56 -15.43 -34.44
CA ARG A 129 53.23 -14.92 -34.83
C ARG A 129 52.13 -15.73 -34.17
N GLN A 130 52.22 -17.06 -34.22
CA GLN A 130 51.24 -17.96 -33.59
C GLN A 130 51.18 -17.77 -32.06
N ALA A 131 52.31 -17.58 -31.39
CA ALA A 131 52.35 -17.31 -29.96
C ALA A 131 51.64 -15.98 -29.61
N ARG A 132 51.91 -14.91 -30.38
CA ARG A 132 51.25 -13.61 -30.21
C ARG A 132 49.76 -13.68 -30.51
N ASP A 133 49.36 -14.38 -31.55
CA ASP A 133 47.95 -14.56 -31.92
C ASP A 133 47.20 -15.36 -30.86
N ASN A 134 47.82 -16.42 -30.33
CA ASN A 134 47.26 -17.20 -29.22
C ASN A 134 47.12 -16.37 -27.94
N GLU A 135 48.14 -15.57 -27.57
CA GLU A 135 48.06 -14.68 -26.41
C GLU A 135 46.95 -13.64 -26.57
N THR A 136 46.87 -13.01 -27.75
CA THR A 136 45.85 -12.01 -28.09
C THR A 136 44.45 -12.62 -28.03
N ARG A 137 44.28 -13.82 -28.61
CA ARG A 137 43.01 -14.55 -28.61
C ARG A 137 42.59 -14.94 -27.19
N TYR A 138 43.51 -15.45 -26.37
CA TYR A 138 43.25 -15.78 -24.98
C TYR A 138 42.81 -14.55 -24.18
N ARG A 139 43.58 -13.45 -24.28
CA ARG A 139 43.27 -12.20 -23.57
C ARG A 139 41.93 -11.62 -23.99
N ALA A 140 41.60 -11.68 -25.29
CA ALA A 140 40.30 -11.25 -25.78
C ALA A 140 39.15 -12.08 -25.20
N LEU A 141 39.23 -13.42 -25.21
CA LEU A 141 38.20 -14.29 -24.65
C LEU A 141 38.02 -14.10 -23.14
N PHE A 142 39.12 -13.88 -22.42
CA PHE A 142 39.10 -13.62 -20.99
C PHE A 142 38.37 -12.30 -20.66
N GLU A 143 38.69 -11.22 -21.38
CA GLU A 143 38.10 -9.89 -21.17
C GLU A 143 36.66 -9.75 -21.67
N LEU A 144 36.30 -10.42 -22.77
CA LEU A 144 34.95 -10.38 -23.36
C LEU A 144 33.94 -11.32 -22.68
N ALA A 145 34.36 -12.11 -21.69
CA ALA A 145 33.45 -12.99 -20.98
C ALA A 145 32.36 -12.15 -20.25
N ASN A 146 31.10 -12.56 -20.41
CA ASN A 146 29.97 -11.90 -19.75
C ASN A 146 29.91 -12.14 -18.24
N ASP A 147 30.66 -13.13 -17.76
CA ASP A 147 30.79 -13.50 -16.36
C ASP A 147 32.13 -13.03 -15.80
N ALA A 148 32.18 -12.87 -14.48
CA ALA A 148 33.42 -12.56 -13.79
C ALA A 148 34.31 -13.79 -13.78
N VAL A 149 35.52 -13.67 -14.34
CA VAL A 149 36.50 -14.76 -14.38
C VAL A 149 37.66 -14.43 -13.47
N PHE A 150 37.99 -15.35 -12.57
CA PHE A 150 39.11 -15.29 -11.64
C PHE A 150 40.12 -16.39 -11.94
N LEU A 151 41.40 -16.03 -11.86
CA LEU A 151 42.50 -16.98 -11.83
C LEU A 151 43.07 -17.01 -10.42
N VAL A 152 43.13 -18.19 -9.82
CA VAL A 152 43.48 -18.40 -8.41
C VAL A 152 44.65 -19.38 -8.32
N ARG A 153 45.73 -18.97 -7.66
CA ARG A 153 46.91 -19.80 -7.36
C ARG A 153 47.20 -19.71 -5.87
N ASP A 154 47.49 -20.85 -5.24
CA ASP A 154 47.74 -20.95 -3.79
C ASP A 154 46.64 -20.29 -2.93
N GLY A 155 45.39 -20.40 -3.39
CA GLY A 155 44.22 -19.82 -2.73
C GLY A 155 44.05 -18.31 -2.89
N ARG A 156 44.92 -17.63 -3.64
CA ARG A 156 44.87 -16.18 -3.89
C ARG A 156 44.54 -15.86 -5.33
N ILE A 157 43.76 -14.80 -5.53
CA ILE A 157 43.42 -14.28 -6.86
C ILE A 157 44.67 -13.63 -7.46
N ILE A 158 45.18 -14.22 -8.54
CA ILE A 158 46.35 -13.70 -9.27
C ILE A 158 45.96 -12.87 -10.49
N ASP A 159 44.77 -13.11 -11.05
CA ASP A 159 44.25 -12.31 -12.16
C ASP A 159 42.71 -12.37 -12.23
N CYS A 160 42.12 -11.38 -12.92
CA CYS A 160 40.70 -11.28 -13.17
C CYS A 160 40.40 -10.42 -14.42
N ASN A 161 39.26 -10.67 -15.06
CA ASN A 161 38.78 -9.92 -16.22
C ASN A 161 38.05 -8.64 -15.81
N GLY A 162 37.78 -7.75 -16.78
CA GLY A 162 37.05 -6.50 -16.56
C GLY A 162 35.66 -6.72 -15.94
N LYS A 163 34.97 -7.80 -16.32
CA LYS A 163 33.66 -8.14 -15.76
C LYS A 163 33.69 -8.39 -14.25
N ALA A 164 34.76 -8.99 -13.73
CA ALA A 164 34.96 -9.16 -12.29
C ALA A 164 35.06 -7.81 -11.56
N LEU A 165 35.73 -6.83 -12.15
CA LEU A 165 35.87 -5.49 -11.57
C LEU A 165 34.52 -4.76 -11.51
N GLU A 166 33.75 -4.84 -12.60
CA GLU A 166 32.38 -4.30 -12.65
C GLU A 166 31.47 -4.96 -11.62
N MET A 167 31.47 -6.30 -11.60
CA MET A 167 30.60 -7.08 -10.72
C MET A 167 30.96 -6.84 -9.24
N PHE A 168 32.23 -6.85 -8.85
CA PHE A 168 32.60 -6.65 -7.45
C PHE A 168 32.72 -5.17 -7.05
N CYS A 169 32.48 -4.26 -7.99
CA CYS A 169 32.57 -2.80 -7.82
C CYS A 169 33.91 -2.37 -7.22
N CYS A 170 35.00 -2.91 -7.74
CA CYS A 170 36.34 -2.68 -7.21
C CYS A 170 37.37 -2.46 -8.33
N ARG A 171 38.54 -1.95 -7.95
CA ARG A 171 39.71 -1.83 -8.83
C ARG A 171 40.55 -3.10 -8.74
N LYS A 172 41.25 -3.42 -9.83
CA LYS A 172 42.08 -4.63 -9.94
C LYS A 172 43.04 -4.82 -8.76
N HIS A 173 43.76 -3.79 -8.36
CA HIS A 173 44.72 -3.86 -7.24
C HIS A 173 44.07 -4.15 -5.87
N GLU A 174 42.78 -3.89 -5.69
CA GLU A 174 42.06 -4.19 -4.45
C GLU A 174 41.66 -5.66 -4.37
N LEU A 175 41.56 -6.34 -5.52
CA LEU A 175 41.09 -7.71 -5.65
C LEU A 175 42.24 -8.72 -5.74
N LEU A 176 43.35 -8.33 -6.38
CA LEU A 176 44.53 -9.17 -6.50
C LEU A 176 45.15 -9.46 -5.12
N GLY A 177 45.58 -10.71 -4.92
CA GLY A 177 46.16 -11.20 -3.67
C GLY A 177 45.14 -11.55 -2.59
N LYS A 178 43.86 -11.16 -2.72
CA LYS A 178 42.80 -11.59 -1.83
C LYS A 178 42.41 -13.05 -2.09
N THR A 179 41.82 -13.66 -1.07
CA THR A 179 41.20 -14.98 -1.19
C THR A 179 39.72 -14.81 -1.57
N PRO A 180 39.11 -15.80 -2.26
CA PRO A 180 37.66 -15.80 -2.50
C PRO A 180 36.79 -15.68 -1.23
N ILE A 181 37.34 -15.99 -0.06
CA ILE A 181 36.67 -15.85 1.24
C ILE A 181 36.58 -14.37 1.66
N ASP A 182 37.60 -13.56 1.34
CA ASP A 182 37.64 -12.13 1.72
C ASP A 182 36.51 -11.31 1.06
N ILE A 183 36.08 -11.75 -0.13
CA ILE A 183 34.97 -11.19 -0.91
C ILE A 183 33.64 -11.92 -0.69
N SER A 184 33.54 -12.68 0.38
CA SER A 184 32.34 -13.42 0.78
C SER A 184 31.83 -12.94 2.16
N PRO A 185 30.53 -13.07 2.47
CA PRO A 185 30.03 -12.87 3.83
C PRO A 185 30.58 -13.95 4.78
N PRO A 186 30.54 -13.75 6.11
CA PRO A 186 31.06 -14.74 7.07
C PRO A 186 30.34 -16.10 7.02
N LYS A 187 29.04 -16.10 6.71
CA LYS A 187 28.20 -17.29 6.55
C LYS A 187 27.41 -17.22 5.25
N GLN A 188 27.19 -18.36 4.64
CA GLN A 188 26.35 -18.51 3.44
C GLN A 188 24.87 -18.66 3.81
N PRO A 189 23.92 -18.50 2.86
CA PRO A 189 22.48 -18.59 3.12
C PRO A 189 22.01 -19.90 3.78
N ASN A 190 22.78 -20.98 3.64
CA ASN A 190 22.51 -22.27 4.30
C ASN A 190 22.98 -22.33 5.77
N GLY A 191 23.51 -21.24 6.30
CA GLY A 191 23.99 -21.11 7.69
C GLY A 191 25.43 -21.58 7.95
N ARG A 192 26.10 -22.20 6.97
CA ARG A 192 27.48 -22.71 7.13
C ARG A 192 28.52 -21.59 6.96
N PRO A 193 29.70 -21.67 7.61
CA PRO A 193 30.78 -20.71 7.42
C PRO A 193 31.33 -20.75 5.98
N SER A 194 31.50 -19.56 5.38
CA SER A 194 32.01 -19.44 4.01
C SER A 194 33.42 -20.02 3.86
N ALA A 195 34.28 -19.88 4.89
CA ALA A 195 35.65 -20.39 4.86
C ALA A 195 35.71 -21.92 4.72
N GLU A 196 34.89 -22.64 5.50
CA GLU A 196 34.84 -24.11 5.48
C GLU A 196 34.32 -24.63 4.13
N GLN A 197 33.23 -24.04 3.62
CA GLN A 197 32.66 -24.45 2.34
C GLN A 197 33.59 -24.14 1.17
N ALA A 198 34.21 -22.95 1.15
CA ALA A 198 35.15 -22.57 0.10
C ALA A 198 36.37 -23.50 0.07
N MET A 199 36.90 -23.87 1.25
CA MET A 199 38.02 -24.80 1.34
C MET A 199 37.68 -26.19 0.81
N ALA A 200 36.49 -26.72 1.15
CA ALA A 200 36.04 -28.01 0.62
C ALA A 200 35.88 -27.99 -0.91
N VAL A 201 35.34 -26.91 -1.47
CA VAL A 201 35.23 -26.73 -2.93
C VAL A 201 36.61 -26.65 -3.57
N MET A 202 37.52 -25.85 -3.02
CA MET A 202 38.88 -25.69 -3.56
C MET A 202 39.66 -27.00 -3.55
N GLN A 203 39.54 -27.80 -2.49
CA GLN A 203 40.20 -29.11 -2.42
C GLN A 203 39.73 -30.06 -3.51
N ARG A 204 38.41 -30.14 -3.74
CA ARG A 204 37.84 -30.98 -4.81
C ARG A 204 38.22 -30.48 -6.20
N ALA A 205 38.17 -29.16 -6.41
CA ALA A 205 38.61 -28.55 -7.66
C ALA A 205 40.10 -28.82 -7.92
N MET A 206 40.97 -28.71 -6.91
CA MET A 206 42.40 -29.03 -7.01
C MET A 206 42.67 -30.51 -7.26
N ALA A 207 41.80 -31.40 -6.78
CA ALA A 207 41.84 -32.84 -7.11
C ALA A 207 41.44 -33.12 -8.59
N GLY A 208 40.99 -32.11 -9.33
CA GLY A 208 40.60 -32.21 -10.74
C GLY A 208 39.10 -32.42 -10.94
N GLU A 209 38.27 -32.34 -9.90
CA GLU A 209 36.81 -32.43 -10.02
C GLU A 209 36.18 -31.03 -10.19
N PRO A 210 35.64 -30.68 -11.37
CA PRO A 210 34.94 -29.41 -11.55
C PRO A 210 33.77 -29.28 -10.57
N GLN A 211 33.65 -28.13 -9.91
CA GLN A 211 32.58 -27.86 -8.96
C GLN A 211 31.66 -26.76 -9.50
N ARG A 212 30.36 -26.92 -9.36
CA ARG A 212 29.35 -25.89 -9.66
C ARG A 212 28.36 -25.80 -8.51
N PHE A 213 28.16 -24.60 -7.97
CA PHE A 213 27.34 -24.38 -6.79
C PHE A 213 26.86 -22.93 -6.72
N GLU A 214 25.77 -22.70 -5.98
CA GLU A 214 25.31 -21.36 -5.65
C GLU A 214 26.06 -20.81 -4.44
N TRP A 215 26.33 -19.51 -4.48
CA TRP A 215 27.11 -18.80 -3.48
C TRP A 215 26.60 -17.37 -3.32
N GLN A 216 26.82 -16.77 -2.17
CA GLN A 216 26.60 -15.35 -1.95
C GLN A 216 27.94 -14.66 -1.76
N HIS A 217 28.20 -13.66 -2.60
CA HIS A 217 29.37 -12.81 -2.50
C HIS A 217 29.02 -11.42 -1.95
N ARG A 218 30.04 -10.70 -1.50
CA ARG A 218 29.94 -9.31 -1.04
C ARG A 218 30.76 -8.42 -1.97
N ARG A 219 30.12 -7.44 -2.59
CA ARG A 219 30.78 -6.39 -3.37
C ARG A 219 31.58 -5.47 -2.45
N PHE A 220 32.52 -4.69 -2.99
CA PHE A 220 33.36 -3.79 -2.19
C PHE A 220 32.61 -2.60 -1.60
N ASP A 221 31.43 -2.26 -2.14
CA ASP A 221 30.50 -1.30 -1.54
C ASP A 221 29.72 -1.86 -0.33
N GLY A 222 29.93 -3.14 0.00
CA GLY A 222 29.30 -3.85 1.12
C GLY A 222 28.01 -4.59 0.75
N THR A 223 27.48 -4.42 -0.47
CA THR A 223 26.24 -5.09 -0.89
C THR A 223 26.46 -6.58 -1.12
N LEU A 224 25.46 -7.40 -0.79
CA LEU A 224 25.46 -8.83 -1.04
C LEU A 224 24.77 -9.13 -2.37
N PHE A 225 25.26 -10.13 -3.09
CA PHE A 225 24.63 -10.60 -4.32
C PHE A 225 24.73 -12.12 -4.45
N ASP A 226 23.69 -12.71 -5.05
CA ASP A 226 23.59 -14.14 -5.26
C ASP A 226 24.25 -14.50 -6.59
N CYS A 227 25.13 -15.48 -6.58
CA CYS A 227 25.89 -15.91 -7.74
C CYS A 227 25.94 -17.44 -7.85
N GLU A 228 26.13 -17.92 -9.06
CA GLU A 228 26.50 -19.30 -9.33
C GLU A 228 27.99 -19.33 -9.67
N ILE A 229 28.75 -20.14 -8.96
CA ILE A 229 30.20 -20.26 -9.13
C ILE A 229 30.49 -21.61 -9.79
N SER A 230 31.26 -21.56 -10.88
CA SER A 230 31.86 -22.73 -11.52
C SER A 230 33.37 -22.67 -11.35
N VAL A 231 33.95 -23.70 -10.74
CA VAL A 231 35.39 -23.77 -10.41
C VAL A 231 36.01 -24.98 -11.10
N GLY A 232 37.10 -24.76 -11.82
CA GLY A 232 37.85 -25.82 -12.52
C GLY A 232 39.36 -25.63 -12.40
N ARG A 233 40.10 -26.74 -12.55
CA ARG A 233 41.57 -26.74 -12.54
C ARG A 233 42.10 -26.65 -13.97
N ILE A 234 43.12 -25.82 -14.16
CA ILE A 234 43.90 -25.69 -15.38
C ILE A 234 45.33 -26.14 -15.05
N ASP A 235 45.80 -27.16 -15.73
CA ASP A 235 47.15 -27.69 -15.56
C ASP A 235 48.12 -26.93 -16.49
N LEU A 236 49.02 -26.14 -15.89
CA LEU A 236 50.06 -25.38 -16.60
C LEU A 236 51.46 -25.92 -16.25
N PRO A 237 52.47 -25.70 -17.12
CA PRO A 237 53.86 -26.13 -16.85
C PRO A 237 54.43 -25.60 -15.52
N ASP A 238 54.04 -24.36 -15.15
CA ASP A 238 54.49 -23.69 -13.92
C ASP A 238 53.63 -24.04 -12.68
N GLY A 239 52.79 -25.07 -12.78
CA GLY A 239 51.92 -25.56 -11.71
C GLY A 239 50.42 -25.29 -11.92
N PRO A 240 49.55 -26.03 -11.20
CA PRO A 240 48.11 -25.98 -11.40
C PRO A 240 47.53 -24.61 -11.01
N LEU A 241 46.52 -24.18 -11.75
CA LEU A 241 45.78 -22.95 -11.54
C LEU A 241 44.30 -23.28 -11.40
N ILE A 242 43.57 -22.54 -10.56
CA ILE A 242 42.11 -22.63 -10.49
C ILE A 242 41.51 -21.48 -11.28
N GLN A 243 40.61 -21.80 -12.19
CA GLN A 243 39.71 -20.84 -12.81
C GLN A 243 38.38 -20.88 -12.07
N ALA A 244 37.91 -19.73 -11.61
CA ALA A 244 36.56 -19.58 -11.08
C ALA A 244 35.76 -18.61 -11.97
N ILE A 245 34.60 -19.06 -12.44
CA ILE A 245 33.64 -18.26 -13.19
C ILE A 245 32.49 -17.96 -12.24
N VAL A 246 32.18 -16.68 -12.06
CA VAL A 246 31.12 -16.20 -11.18
C VAL A 246 30.03 -15.56 -12.03
N HIS A 247 28.86 -16.18 -12.04
CA HIS A 247 27.68 -15.75 -12.77
C HIS A 247 26.68 -15.11 -11.80
N ASP A 248 26.32 -13.83 -12.00
CA ASP A 248 25.36 -13.12 -11.12
C ASP A 248 23.92 -13.58 -11.42
N ILE A 249 23.28 -14.23 -10.44
CA ILE A 249 21.91 -14.76 -10.56
C ILE A 249 20.90 -13.94 -9.74
N THR A 250 21.29 -12.80 -9.18
CA THR A 250 20.46 -11.99 -8.28
C THR A 250 19.14 -11.61 -8.92
N ARG A 251 19.16 -11.14 -10.18
CA ARG A 251 17.94 -10.76 -10.92
C ARG A 251 16.97 -11.94 -11.09
N ARG A 252 17.51 -13.12 -11.41
CA ARG A 252 16.71 -14.34 -11.57
C ARG A 252 16.08 -14.77 -10.25
N ARG A 253 16.85 -14.76 -9.15
CA ARG A 253 16.36 -15.10 -7.81
C ARG A 253 15.27 -14.14 -7.33
N LEU A 254 15.43 -12.83 -7.52
CA LEU A 254 14.42 -11.85 -7.14
C LEU A 254 13.12 -12.02 -7.94
N ALA A 255 13.21 -12.24 -9.26
CA ALA A 255 12.03 -12.48 -10.09
C ALA A 255 11.29 -13.76 -9.68
N GLN A 256 12.02 -14.84 -9.36
CA GLN A 256 11.41 -16.08 -8.90
C GLN A 256 10.73 -15.90 -7.54
N ARG A 257 11.39 -15.25 -6.56
CA ARG A 257 10.78 -14.97 -5.26
C ARG A 257 9.53 -14.09 -5.37
N ALA A 258 9.58 -13.06 -6.21
CA ALA A 258 8.43 -12.19 -6.44
C ALA A 258 7.24 -12.96 -7.05
N LEU A 259 7.50 -13.89 -7.96
CA LEU A 259 6.47 -14.76 -8.53
C LEU A 259 5.90 -15.72 -7.48
N GLU A 260 6.75 -16.34 -6.66
CA GLU A 260 6.33 -17.21 -5.56
C GLU A 260 5.47 -16.46 -4.53
N GLU A 261 5.87 -15.25 -4.15
CA GLU A 261 5.13 -14.39 -3.24
C GLU A 261 3.79 -13.94 -3.84
N SER A 262 3.78 -13.55 -5.12
CA SER A 262 2.56 -13.22 -5.85
C SER A 262 1.59 -14.41 -5.92
N ASN A 263 2.09 -15.61 -6.24
CA ASN A 263 1.27 -16.82 -6.28
C ASN A 263 0.71 -17.17 -4.89
N ARG A 264 1.53 -17.08 -3.84
CA ARG A 264 1.09 -17.33 -2.46
C ARG A 264 0.01 -16.34 -2.03
N LEU A 265 0.15 -15.06 -2.37
CA LEU A 265 -0.87 -14.05 -2.08
C LEU A 265 -2.19 -14.37 -2.82
N LEU A 266 -2.10 -14.72 -4.11
CA LEU A 266 -3.28 -15.11 -4.90
C LEU A 266 -3.96 -16.36 -4.34
N GLU A 267 -3.20 -17.35 -3.86
CA GLU A 267 -3.74 -18.54 -3.19
C GLU A 267 -4.47 -18.17 -1.89
N GLN A 268 -3.92 -17.25 -1.08
CA GLN A 268 -4.58 -16.79 0.15
C GLN A 268 -5.88 -16.03 -0.13
N VAL A 269 -5.89 -15.16 -1.14
CA VAL A 269 -7.11 -14.44 -1.56
C VAL A 269 -8.17 -15.43 -2.07
N PHE A 270 -7.75 -16.39 -2.89
CA PHE A 270 -8.65 -17.39 -3.43
C PHE A 270 -9.19 -18.30 -2.32
N ALA A 271 -8.35 -18.76 -1.38
CA ALA A 271 -8.72 -19.64 -0.28
C ALA A 271 -9.54 -18.96 0.84
N ASN A 272 -9.95 -17.70 0.67
CA ASN A 272 -10.75 -16.97 1.64
C ASN A 272 -12.06 -17.71 1.98
N ASP A 273 -12.45 -17.65 3.24
CA ASP A 273 -13.58 -18.35 3.84
C ASP A 273 -14.95 -17.70 3.55
N PHE A 274 -14.98 -16.40 3.21
CA PHE A 274 -16.21 -15.60 3.18
C PHE A 274 -16.86 -15.45 1.80
N ILE A 275 -16.12 -15.69 0.73
CA ILE A 275 -16.57 -15.40 -0.63
C ILE A 275 -16.51 -16.69 -1.43
N GLU A 276 -17.63 -17.12 -1.99
CA GLU A 276 -17.65 -18.29 -2.85
C GLU A 276 -17.05 -17.93 -4.20
N MET A 277 -15.97 -18.60 -4.59
CA MET A 277 -15.25 -18.31 -5.83
C MET A 277 -15.00 -19.59 -6.63
N ALA A 278 -15.24 -19.50 -7.94
CA ALA A 278 -14.92 -20.54 -8.89
C ALA A 278 -14.25 -19.95 -10.13
N TYR A 279 -13.23 -20.64 -10.65
CA TYR A 279 -12.65 -20.39 -11.95
C TYR A 279 -13.12 -21.49 -12.91
N LEU A 280 -13.74 -21.08 -14.01
CA LEU A 280 -14.35 -21.94 -15.00
C LEU A 280 -13.63 -21.78 -16.35
N ASP A 281 -13.66 -22.83 -17.16
CA ASP A 281 -13.27 -22.72 -18.58
C ASP A 281 -14.40 -22.12 -19.42
N ARG A 282 -14.15 -22.00 -20.73
CA ARG A 282 -15.12 -21.49 -21.71
C ARG A 282 -16.38 -22.34 -21.83
N ASP A 283 -16.30 -23.63 -21.51
CA ASP A 283 -17.42 -24.58 -21.53
C ASP A 283 -18.11 -24.69 -20.15
N PHE A 284 -17.80 -23.75 -19.23
CA PHE A 284 -18.35 -23.64 -17.89
C PHE A 284 -17.98 -24.80 -16.96
N ARG A 285 -16.88 -25.51 -17.24
CA ARG A 285 -16.37 -26.55 -16.34
C ARG A 285 -15.48 -25.95 -15.28
N PHE A 286 -15.54 -26.47 -14.06
CA PHE A 286 -14.67 -26.01 -12.98
C PHE A 286 -13.21 -26.36 -13.26
N ILE A 287 -12.37 -25.33 -13.35
CA ILE A 287 -10.91 -25.46 -13.35
C ILE A 287 -10.38 -25.32 -11.92
N ARG A 288 -11.05 -24.51 -11.09
CA ARG A 288 -10.70 -24.35 -9.68
C ARG A 288 -11.90 -23.85 -8.88
N VAL A 289 -12.04 -24.29 -7.63
CA VAL A 289 -13.02 -23.75 -6.68
C VAL A 289 -12.34 -23.49 -5.34
N ASN A 290 -12.80 -22.49 -4.60
CA ASN A 290 -12.27 -22.22 -3.29
C ASN A 290 -13.03 -22.99 -2.18
N PRO A 291 -12.47 -23.04 -0.95
CA PRO A 291 -13.12 -23.75 0.16
C PRO A 291 -14.51 -23.21 0.50
N ALA A 292 -14.73 -21.90 0.42
CA ALA A 292 -16.03 -21.29 0.68
C ALA A 292 -17.11 -21.82 -0.28
N PHE A 293 -16.84 -21.84 -1.59
CA PHE A 293 -17.73 -22.43 -2.59
C PHE A 293 -17.97 -23.91 -2.29
N ALA A 294 -16.91 -24.69 -2.07
CA ALA A 294 -17.05 -26.13 -1.83
C ALA A 294 -17.89 -26.46 -0.57
N ARG A 295 -17.73 -25.69 0.51
CA ARG A 295 -18.54 -25.81 1.74
C ARG A 295 -20.01 -25.52 1.51
N ALA A 296 -20.34 -24.49 0.73
CA ALA A 296 -21.73 -24.14 0.42
C ALA A 296 -22.50 -25.31 -0.24
N PHE A 297 -21.79 -26.18 -0.96
CA PHE A 297 -22.34 -27.38 -1.60
C PHE A 297 -22.02 -28.68 -0.84
N GLY A 298 -21.42 -28.60 0.36
CA GLY A 298 -21.11 -29.76 1.21
C GLY A 298 -20.10 -30.75 0.63
N ARG A 299 -19.21 -30.31 -0.27
CA ARG A 299 -18.25 -31.16 -1.00
C ARG A 299 -16.81 -30.67 -0.84
N ARG A 300 -15.83 -31.46 -1.29
CA ARG A 300 -14.43 -31.03 -1.33
C ARG A 300 -14.15 -30.27 -2.64
N PRO A 301 -13.20 -29.31 -2.66
CA PRO A 301 -12.86 -28.57 -3.88
C PRO A 301 -12.55 -29.47 -5.09
N ASP A 302 -11.84 -30.58 -4.86
CA ASP A 302 -11.45 -31.52 -5.91
C ASP A 302 -12.64 -32.22 -6.58
N ASP A 303 -13.78 -32.33 -5.88
CA ASP A 303 -14.99 -33.00 -6.39
C ASP A 303 -15.69 -32.19 -7.49
N PHE A 304 -15.34 -30.91 -7.65
CA PHE A 304 -15.92 -30.03 -8.67
C PHE A 304 -15.12 -30.05 -9.98
N ILE A 305 -13.82 -30.30 -9.92
CA ILE A 305 -12.91 -30.08 -11.06
C ILE A 305 -13.33 -30.92 -12.27
N GLY A 306 -13.53 -30.26 -13.42
CA GLY A 306 -13.98 -30.86 -14.68
C GLY A 306 -15.50 -31.05 -14.85
N ARG A 307 -16.28 -30.94 -13.77
CA ARG A 307 -17.75 -30.97 -13.82
C ARG A 307 -18.29 -29.65 -14.36
N ASN A 308 -19.49 -29.66 -14.96
CA ASN A 308 -20.08 -28.44 -15.48
C ASN A 308 -20.79 -27.66 -14.36
N PHE A 309 -20.63 -26.34 -14.32
CA PHE A 309 -21.26 -25.47 -13.33
C PHE A 309 -22.77 -25.70 -13.21
N PHE A 310 -23.45 -25.94 -14.34
CA PHE A 310 -24.90 -26.12 -14.38
C PHE A 310 -25.38 -27.49 -13.91
N ASP A 311 -24.47 -28.45 -13.66
CA ASP A 311 -24.83 -29.75 -13.07
C ASP A 311 -25.21 -29.57 -11.59
N ASP A 312 -24.53 -28.66 -10.89
CA ASP A 312 -24.73 -28.35 -9.48
C ASP A 312 -25.64 -27.11 -9.30
N CYS A 313 -25.60 -26.13 -10.21
CA CYS A 313 -26.38 -24.89 -10.15
C CYS A 313 -27.44 -24.81 -11.27
N LYS A 314 -28.67 -25.26 -10.99
CA LYS A 314 -29.71 -25.50 -12.01
C LYS A 314 -30.61 -24.30 -12.38
N ASP A 315 -30.15 -23.06 -12.23
CA ASP A 315 -30.95 -21.89 -12.66
C ASP A 315 -30.99 -21.78 -14.20
N PRO A 316 -32.17 -21.94 -14.83
CA PRO A 316 -32.30 -21.91 -16.30
C PRO A 316 -31.82 -20.60 -16.93
N GLY A 317 -31.97 -19.46 -16.24
CA GLY A 317 -31.57 -18.16 -16.77
C GLY A 317 -30.06 -17.90 -16.70
N ASN A 318 -29.32 -18.66 -15.89
CA ASN A 318 -27.89 -18.42 -15.71
C ASN A 318 -27.06 -18.89 -16.91
N ARG A 319 -27.52 -19.90 -17.66
CA ARG A 319 -26.79 -20.40 -18.83
C ARG A 319 -26.65 -19.35 -19.93
N GLU A 320 -27.72 -18.61 -20.21
CA GLU A 320 -27.70 -17.52 -21.19
C GLU A 320 -26.80 -16.36 -20.74
N ARG A 321 -26.85 -16.01 -19.44
CA ARG A 321 -25.99 -14.96 -18.86
C ARG A 321 -24.50 -15.31 -19.00
N PHE A 322 -24.13 -16.55 -18.70
CA PHE A 322 -22.74 -17.03 -18.81
C PHE A 322 -22.28 -17.04 -20.26
N ALA A 323 -23.11 -17.53 -21.18
CA ALA A 323 -22.82 -17.49 -22.62
C ALA A 323 -22.57 -16.07 -23.12
N ARG A 324 -23.42 -15.11 -22.70
CA ARG A 324 -23.24 -13.69 -23.05
C ARG A 324 -21.90 -13.13 -22.56
N VAL A 325 -21.44 -13.48 -21.35
CA VAL A 325 -20.14 -13.03 -20.84
C VAL A 325 -18.97 -13.59 -21.67
N VAL A 326 -19.08 -14.85 -22.12
CA VAL A 326 -18.08 -15.46 -23.02
C VAL A 326 -18.07 -14.78 -24.39
N ASP A 327 -19.24 -14.54 -24.97
CA ASP A 327 -19.38 -14.02 -26.33
C ASP A 327 -19.06 -12.52 -26.43
N GLU A 328 -19.53 -11.72 -25.46
CA GLU A 328 -19.32 -10.26 -25.45
C GLU A 328 -18.01 -9.86 -24.74
N GLY A 329 -17.45 -10.75 -23.91
CA GLY A 329 -16.28 -10.46 -23.10
C GLY A 329 -16.49 -9.32 -22.09
N ARG A 330 -17.74 -9.08 -21.66
CA ARG A 330 -18.12 -8.05 -20.68
C ARG A 330 -18.54 -8.70 -19.37
N PRO A 331 -18.19 -8.12 -18.21
CA PRO A 331 -18.58 -8.69 -16.92
C PRO A 331 -20.08 -8.58 -16.69
N HIS A 332 -20.63 -9.57 -15.99
CA HIS A 332 -22.02 -9.57 -15.52
C HIS A 332 -22.02 -9.44 -13.99
N ILE A 333 -22.88 -8.58 -13.45
CA ILE A 333 -23.00 -8.34 -12.01
C ILE A 333 -24.49 -8.26 -11.68
N GLU A 334 -24.92 -9.03 -10.68
CA GLU A 334 -26.24 -8.96 -10.09
C GLU A 334 -26.11 -8.72 -8.58
N LYS A 335 -26.94 -7.82 -8.06
CA LYS A 335 -26.94 -7.43 -6.65
C LYS A 335 -28.29 -7.73 -6.00
N ALA A 336 -28.26 -8.11 -4.73
CA ALA A 336 -29.42 -8.34 -3.87
C ALA A 336 -30.46 -9.28 -4.51
N ARG A 337 -30.00 -10.33 -5.20
CA ARG A 337 -30.90 -11.32 -5.77
C ARG A 337 -31.41 -12.22 -4.66
N VAL A 338 -32.74 -12.34 -4.55
CA VAL A 338 -33.35 -13.33 -3.68
C VAL A 338 -33.21 -14.68 -4.37
N GLU A 339 -32.34 -15.54 -3.85
CA GLU A 339 -32.29 -16.95 -4.25
C GLU A 339 -32.77 -17.77 -3.06
N GLN A 340 -33.89 -18.47 -3.26
CA GLN A 340 -34.39 -19.46 -2.31
C GLN A 340 -33.66 -20.77 -2.63
N LEU A 341 -32.57 -21.04 -1.92
CA LEU A 341 -31.72 -22.23 -2.12
C LEU A 341 -32.36 -23.50 -1.55
N ASP A 342 -33.24 -23.36 -0.55
CA ASP A 342 -33.99 -24.46 0.07
C ASP A 342 -35.49 -24.13 0.06
N GLU A 343 -36.33 -25.06 -0.43
CA GLU A 343 -37.79 -24.95 -0.34
C GLU A 343 -38.27 -24.99 1.12
N ASP A 344 -37.44 -25.53 2.03
CA ASP A 344 -37.70 -25.69 3.46
C ASP A 344 -37.14 -24.55 4.34
N ASP A 345 -36.36 -23.60 3.81
CA ASP A 345 -35.87 -22.45 4.57
C ASP A 345 -36.87 -21.27 4.49
N PRO A 346 -37.56 -20.92 5.60
CA PRO A 346 -38.46 -19.78 5.63
C PRO A 346 -37.73 -18.43 5.57
N GLU A 347 -36.41 -18.38 5.74
CA GLU A 347 -35.64 -17.14 5.66
C GLU A 347 -35.25 -16.76 4.22
N ARG A 348 -35.50 -15.49 3.86
CA ARG A 348 -35.02 -14.92 2.59
C ARG A 348 -33.55 -14.55 2.71
N HIS A 349 -32.72 -15.22 1.91
CA HIS A 349 -31.30 -14.89 1.71
C HIS A 349 -31.13 -14.01 0.47
N TYR A 350 -30.20 -13.06 0.54
CA TYR A 350 -29.87 -12.13 -0.53
C TYR A 350 -28.44 -12.34 -0.98
N TRP A 351 -28.26 -12.55 -2.27
CA TRP A 351 -26.96 -12.86 -2.85
C TRP A 351 -26.51 -11.77 -3.83
N ASP A 352 -25.26 -11.36 -3.68
CA ASP A 352 -24.52 -10.62 -4.70
C ASP A 352 -23.65 -11.62 -5.46
N TRP A 353 -23.75 -11.64 -6.79
CA TRP A 353 -22.89 -12.49 -7.61
C TRP A 353 -22.40 -11.77 -8.85
N SER A 354 -21.22 -12.17 -9.31
CA SER A 354 -20.60 -11.62 -10.51
C SER A 354 -19.88 -12.69 -11.30
N LEU A 355 -19.77 -12.44 -12.60
CA LEU A 355 -19.05 -13.27 -13.55
C LEU A 355 -18.10 -12.39 -14.35
N GLN A 356 -16.81 -12.62 -14.18
CA GLN A 356 -15.73 -11.85 -14.79
C GLN A 356 -15.03 -12.68 -15.88
N PRO A 357 -14.95 -12.20 -17.14
CA PRO A 357 -14.24 -12.91 -18.19
C PRO A 357 -12.72 -12.78 -18.02
N VAL A 358 -12.01 -13.90 -18.04
CA VAL A 358 -10.55 -13.95 -18.11
C VAL A 358 -10.15 -14.00 -19.57
N LYS A 359 -9.28 -13.06 -19.97
CA LYS A 359 -8.86 -12.89 -21.36
C LYS A 359 -7.39 -13.22 -21.55
N ASP A 360 -7.04 -13.77 -22.70
CA ASP A 360 -5.65 -13.94 -23.11
C ASP A 360 -5.02 -12.62 -23.64
N ARG A 361 -3.76 -12.70 -24.10
CA ARG A 361 -3.02 -11.56 -24.68
C ARG A 361 -3.65 -11.04 -25.99
N HIS A 362 -4.52 -11.81 -26.63
CA HIS A 362 -5.22 -11.45 -27.86
C HIS A 362 -6.65 -10.94 -27.59
N GLY A 363 -7.06 -10.85 -26.31
CA GLY A 363 -8.38 -10.38 -25.90
C GLY A 363 -9.48 -11.44 -25.98
N GLN A 364 -9.15 -12.69 -26.30
CA GLN A 364 -10.11 -13.79 -26.34
C GLN A 364 -10.40 -14.30 -24.94
N VAL A 365 -11.68 -14.58 -24.64
CA VAL A 365 -12.08 -15.13 -23.34
C VAL A 365 -11.63 -16.59 -23.24
N THR A 366 -10.75 -16.87 -22.29
CA THR A 366 -10.22 -18.23 -22.02
C THR A 366 -10.91 -18.92 -20.85
N GLY A 367 -11.57 -18.16 -19.98
CA GLY A 367 -12.29 -18.67 -18.82
C GLY A 367 -13.09 -17.59 -18.12
N LEU A 368 -13.72 -17.96 -17.01
CA LEU A 368 -14.61 -17.09 -16.25
C LEU A 368 -14.29 -17.22 -14.76
N VAL A 369 -14.30 -16.10 -14.04
CA VAL A 369 -14.28 -16.10 -12.57
C VAL A 369 -15.70 -15.80 -12.08
N PHE A 370 -16.30 -16.79 -11.44
CA PHE A 370 -17.57 -16.66 -10.74
C PHE A 370 -17.30 -16.31 -9.28
N VAL A 371 -18.01 -15.31 -8.77
CA VAL A 371 -17.95 -14.88 -7.37
C VAL A 371 -19.36 -14.74 -6.85
N ARG A 372 -19.65 -15.28 -5.67
CA ARG A 372 -20.93 -15.15 -4.97
C ARG A 372 -20.70 -14.85 -3.48
N MET A 373 -21.50 -13.95 -2.94
CA MET A 373 -21.44 -13.52 -1.53
C MET A 373 -22.86 -13.33 -0.99
N ASP A 374 -23.08 -13.80 0.23
CA ASP A 374 -24.29 -13.52 1.00
C ASP A 374 -24.23 -12.10 1.57
N VAL A 375 -25.25 -11.28 1.27
CA VAL A 375 -25.38 -9.89 1.73
C VAL A 375 -26.59 -9.67 2.63
N THR A 376 -27.19 -10.74 3.13
CA THR A 376 -28.43 -10.73 3.93
C THR A 376 -28.28 -9.86 5.18
N ASP A 377 -27.25 -10.08 5.99
CA ASP A 377 -27.03 -9.31 7.22
C ASP A 377 -26.78 -7.83 6.94
N ARG A 378 -26.05 -7.53 5.85
CA ARG A 378 -25.78 -6.15 5.43
C ARG A 378 -27.07 -5.43 5.10
N LEU A 379 -27.93 -6.05 4.28
CA LEU A 379 -29.22 -5.47 3.89
C LEU A 379 -30.19 -5.37 5.07
N ARG A 380 -30.23 -6.37 5.96
CA ARG A 380 -31.04 -6.33 7.20
C ARG A 380 -30.62 -5.17 8.10
N ASN A 381 -29.32 -4.92 8.25
CA ASN A 381 -28.81 -3.80 9.05
C ASN A 381 -29.10 -2.45 8.39
N GLU A 382 -28.93 -2.33 7.08
CA GLU A 382 -29.30 -1.11 6.34
C GLU A 382 -30.81 -0.82 6.48
N GLN A 383 -31.66 -1.85 6.37
CA GLN A 383 -33.11 -1.70 6.58
C GLN A 383 -33.46 -1.32 8.02
N ARG A 384 -32.83 -1.95 9.03
CA ARG A 384 -33.02 -1.59 10.45
C ARG A 384 -32.64 -0.14 10.71
N LEU A 385 -31.53 0.34 10.15
CA LEU A 385 -31.09 1.72 10.26
C LEU A 385 -32.09 2.69 9.60
N GLN A 386 -32.56 2.37 8.39
CA GLN A 386 -33.58 3.19 7.71
C GLN A 386 -34.90 3.21 8.48
N GLN A 387 -35.31 2.07 9.03
CA GLN A 387 -36.55 1.96 9.80
C GLN A 387 -36.45 2.75 11.11
N ALA A 388 -35.35 2.61 11.86
CA ALA A 388 -35.09 3.39 13.06
C ALA A 388 -35.05 4.90 12.78
N ALA A 389 -34.44 5.32 11.66
CA ALA A 389 -34.43 6.72 11.25
C ALA A 389 -35.84 7.26 10.97
N LYS A 390 -36.68 6.49 10.26
CA LYS A 390 -38.09 6.85 9.99
C LYS A 390 -38.92 6.89 11.27
N GLU A 391 -38.71 5.95 12.18
CA GLU A 391 -39.41 5.91 13.48
C GLU A 391 -39.06 7.13 14.34
N LEU A 392 -37.78 7.51 14.42
CA LEU A 392 -37.36 8.73 15.11
C LEU A 392 -37.97 9.99 14.48
N ASP A 393 -38.02 10.08 13.15
CA ASP A 393 -38.69 11.18 12.48
C ASP A 393 -40.18 11.21 12.83
N MET A 394 -40.90 10.08 12.72
CA MET A 394 -42.33 10.03 13.07
C MET A 394 -42.61 10.40 14.53
N ILE A 395 -41.73 10.02 15.47
CA ILE A 395 -41.84 10.42 16.88
C ILE A 395 -41.68 11.93 17.02
N LEU A 396 -40.67 12.52 16.39
CA LEU A 396 -40.42 13.97 16.47
C LEU A 396 -41.52 14.80 15.79
N HIS A 397 -42.15 14.31 14.73
CA HIS A 397 -43.25 15.02 14.06
C HIS A 397 -44.57 14.95 14.83
N ASN A 398 -44.81 13.88 15.62
CA ASN A 398 -46.08 13.66 16.32
C ASN A 398 -46.03 13.92 17.84
N MET A 399 -44.92 14.42 18.38
CA MET A 399 -44.79 14.69 19.81
C MET A 399 -45.53 15.96 20.21
N GLN A 400 -46.36 15.90 21.26
CA GLN A 400 -47.11 17.07 21.77
C GLN A 400 -46.19 18.10 22.46
N ASP A 401 -45.27 17.64 23.31
CA ASP A 401 -44.28 18.52 23.92
C ASP A 401 -43.21 18.89 22.88
N THR A 402 -42.74 20.15 22.92
CA THR A 402 -41.69 20.60 22.00
C THR A 402 -40.34 20.07 22.44
N TYR A 403 -39.81 19.13 21.68
CA TYR A 403 -38.45 18.66 21.81
C TYR A 403 -37.48 19.66 21.16
N TYR A 404 -36.35 19.94 21.82
CA TYR A 404 -35.30 20.80 21.29
C TYR A 404 -33.91 20.33 21.70
N ARG A 405 -32.93 20.68 20.88
CA ARG A 405 -31.51 20.46 21.13
C ARG A 405 -30.72 21.71 20.77
N ILE A 406 -29.80 22.08 21.64
CA ILE A 406 -28.86 23.20 21.40
C ILE A 406 -27.42 22.72 21.53
N ASP A 407 -26.52 23.36 20.81
CA ASP A 407 -25.08 23.16 20.96
C ASP A 407 -24.50 23.84 22.22
N ALA A 408 -23.19 23.73 22.42
CA ALA A 408 -22.47 24.37 23.52
C ALA A 408 -22.54 25.91 23.51
N ASN A 409 -22.83 26.52 22.35
CA ASN A 409 -22.98 27.98 22.21
C ASN A 409 -24.44 28.43 22.47
N GLY A 410 -25.36 27.49 22.71
CA GLY A 410 -26.77 27.76 22.92
C GLY A 410 -27.57 27.99 21.64
N ILE A 411 -27.03 27.57 20.50
CA ILE A 411 -27.70 27.64 19.19
C ILE A 411 -28.58 26.40 19.01
N LEU A 412 -29.83 26.58 18.59
CA LEU A 412 -30.76 25.50 18.27
C LEU A 412 -30.24 24.68 17.09
N THR A 413 -29.94 23.41 17.31
CA THR A 413 -29.49 22.47 16.29
C THR A 413 -30.61 21.54 15.83
N ARG A 414 -31.61 21.30 16.69
CA ARG A 414 -32.77 20.47 16.36
C ARG A 414 -33.99 20.92 17.16
N VAL A 415 -35.17 20.79 16.56
CA VAL A 415 -36.46 21.04 17.21
C VAL A 415 -37.52 20.12 16.59
N SER A 416 -38.55 19.74 17.35
CA SER A 416 -39.74 19.05 16.82
C SER A 416 -40.73 20.01 16.18
N ASP A 417 -41.60 19.49 15.32
CA ASP A 417 -42.64 20.26 14.61
C ASP A 417 -43.63 20.94 15.55
N SER A 418 -43.83 20.40 16.76
CA SER A 418 -44.66 21.00 17.80
C SER A 418 -44.20 22.39 18.27
N VAL A 419 -43.01 22.86 17.88
CA VAL A 419 -42.63 24.27 18.07
C VAL A 419 -43.56 25.24 17.36
N LYS A 420 -44.21 24.80 16.28
CA LYS A 420 -45.23 25.56 15.57
C LYS A 420 -46.44 25.82 16.45
N ASP A 421 -46.90 24.81 17.18
CA ASP A 421 -48.04 24.96 18.07
C ASP A 421 -47.64 25.70 19.37
N LEU A 422 -46.39 25.57 19.80
CA LEU A 422 -45.89 26.22 21.01
C LEU A 422 -45.56 27.72 20.82
N LEU A 423 -44.79 28.07 19.78
CA LEU A 423 -44.24 29.42 19.56
C LEU A 423 -44.64 30.03 18.21
N GLY A 424 -45.32 29.28 17.35
CA GLY A 424 -45.84 29.76 16.06
C GLY A 424 -44.83 29.76 14.91
N TYR A 425 -43.58 29.37 15.16
CA TYR A 425 -42.52 29.33 14.15
C TYR A 425 -42.44 27.96 13.47
N GLU A 426 -42.07 27.92 12.20
CA GLU A 426 -41.71 26.67 11.55
C GLU A 426 -40.33 26.18 12.05
N PRO A 427 -40.08 24.87 12.15
CA PRO A 427 -38.80 24.32 12.61
C PRO A 427 -37.58 24.91 11.90
N GLN A 428 -37.66 25.11 10.58
CA GLN A 428 -36.55 25.64 9.79
C GLN A 428 -36.25 27.13 10.08
N GLU A 429 -37.18 27.88 10.68
CA GLU A 429 -37.00 29.29 11.04
C GLU A 429 -36.29 29.47 12.39
N VAL A 430 -36.30 28.43 13.24
CA VAL A 430 -35.72 28.47 14.59
C VAL A 430 -34.37 27.74 14.67
N ILE A 431 -34.16 26.72 13.83
CA ILE A 431 -32.87 26.03 13.74
C ILE A 431 -31.79 27.04 13.28
N GLY A 432 -30.66 27.06 13.99
CA GLY A 432 -29.55 27.99 13.77
C GLY A 432 -29.66 29.29 14.56
N ARG A 433 -30.76 29.54 15.29
CA ARG A 433 -30.92 30.73 16.13
C ARG A 433 -30.53 30.47 17.59
N PRO A 434 -30.01 31.49 18.31
CA PRO A 434 -29.77 31.39 19.74
C PRO A 434 -31.07 31.17 20.52
N MET A 435 -31.09 30.17 21.41
CA MET A 435 -32.27 29.85 22.24
C MET A 435 -32.73 31.03 23.12
N VAL A 436 -31.80 31.91 23.52
CA VAL A 436 -32.08 33.09 24.33
C VAL A 436 -33.02 34.09 23.65
N GLU A 437 -33.09 34.12 22.32
CA GLU A 437 -33.98 35.02 21.60
C GLU A 437 -35.47 34.75 21.88
N PHE A 438 -35.81 33.51 22.21
CA PHE A 438 -37.20 33.09 22.44
C PHE A 438 -37.65 33.33 23.88
N TYR A 439 -36.75 33.70 24.80
CA TYR A 439 -37.12 34.04 26.17
C TYR A 439 -37.83 35.40 26.21
N LEU A 440 -38.82 35.54 27.07
CA LEU A 440 -39.43 36.84 27.37
C LEU A 440 -38.42 37.76 28.06
N HIS A 441 -37.66 37.19 28.99
CA HIS A 441 -36.61 37.83 29.77
C HIS A 441 -35.27 37.12 29.51
N PRO A 442 -34.37 37.68 28.67
CA PRO A 442 -33.10 37.03 28.30
C PRO A 442 -32.23 36.62 29.51
N GLU A 443 -32.27 37.38 30.60
CA GLU A 443 -31.57 37.10 31.85
C GLU A 443 -31.98 35.78 32.54
N GLU A 444 -33.21 35.31 32.30
CA GLU A 444 -33.69 34.02 32.83
C GLU A 444 -32.93 32.85 32.21
N ARG A 445 -32.35 33.02 31.03
CA ARG A 445 -31.58 31.96 30.36
C ARG A 445 -30.33 31.60 31.15
N GLU A 446 -29.57 32.60 31.60
CA GLU A 446 -28.38 32.34 32.41
C GLU A 446 -28.75 31.77 33.77
N ALA A 447 -29.84 32.27 34.38
CA ALA A 447 -30.34 31.72 35.63
C ALA A 447 -30.74 30.24 35.49
N PHE A 448 -31.34 29.87 34.36
CA PHE A 448 -31.66 28.48 34.03
C PHE A 448 -30.41 27.62 33.87
N LEU A 449 -29.39 28.07 33.13
CA LEU A 449 -28.14 27.33 32.97
C LEU A 449 -27.45 27.07 34.31
N ARG A 450 -27.41 28.07 35.20
CA ARG A 450 -26.90 27.91 36.57
C ARG A 450 -27.71 26.90 37.38
N LYS A 451 -29.04 26.94 37.29
CA LYS A 451 -29.92 25.95 37.95
C LYS A 451 -29.67 24.53 37.43
N LEU A 452 -29.50 24.36 36.12
CA LEU A 452 -29.22 23.07 35.50
C LEU A 452 -27.88 22.50 35.96
N GLU A 453 -26.86 23.35 36.08
CA GLU A 453 -25.54 22.97 36.59
C GLU A 453 -25.59 22.58 38.08
N LEU A 454 -26.25 23.38 38.92
CA LEU A 454 -26.44 23.07 40.35
C LEU A 454 -27.25 21.79 40.58
N ALA A 455 -28.16 21.44 39.67
CA ALA A 455 -28.95 20.20 39.71
C ALA A 455 -28.19 18.96 39.19
N GLY A 456 -26.87 19.06 38.94
CA GLY A 456 -26.05 17.95 38.47
C GLY A 456 -26.20 17.66 36.97
N GLY A 457 -26.77 18.59 36.20
CA GLY A 457 -26.90 18.50 34.75
C GLY A 457 -28.22 17.97 34.22
N SER A 458 -29.25 17.86 35.07
CA SER A 458 -30.63 17.58 34.67
C SER A 458 -31.62 18.35 35.54
N ILE A 459 -32.64 18.96 34.93
CA ILE A 459 -33.70 19.70 35.61
C ILE A 459 -35.06 19.30 35.04
N THR A 460 -36.05 19.22 35.91
CA THR A 460 -37.43 18.90 35.54
C THR A 460 -38.38 20.00 35.99
N ASN A 461 -39.50 20.13 35.27
CA ASN A 461 -40.58 21.07 35.55
C ASN A 461 -40.13 22.53 35.74
N ASN A 462 -39.08 22.96 35.02
CA ASN A 462 -38.64 24.34 35.11
C ASN A 462 -39.58 25.23 34.29
N GLU A 463 -40.36 26.05 34.99
CA GLU A 463 -41.26 27.01 34.36
C GLU A 463 -40.50 28.22 33.80
N THR A 464 -40.85 28.65 32.60
CA THR A 464 -40.21 29.78 31.92
C THR A 464 -41.20 30.43 30.98
N ALA A 465 -41.14 31.77 30.88
CA ALA A 465 -41.94 32.54 29.95
C ALA A 465 -41.18 32.74 28.63
N LEU A 466 -41.77 32.24 27.53
CA LEU A 466 -41.26 32.42 26.18
C LEU A 466 -42.13 33.40 25.39
N ARG A 467 -41.56 33.96 24.33
CA ARG A 467 -42.24 34.88 23.42
C ARG A 467 -42.69 34.14 22.16
N HIS A 468 -43.99 34.12 21.94
CA HIS A 468 -44.60 33.63 20.70
C HIS A 468 -44.35 34.63 19.54
N ARG A 469 -44.42 34.16 18.29
CA ARG A 469 -44.19 35.00 17.09
C ARG A 469 -45.07 36.24 16.99
N ASP A 470 -46.28 36.18 17.54
CA ASP A 470 -47.25 37.29 17.52
C ASP A 470 -47.04 38.29 18.68
N GLY A 471 -46.05 38.04 19.55
CA GLY A 471 -45.74 38.86 20.71
C GLY A 471 -46.45 38.46 22.00
N SER A 472 -47.34 37.45 21.97
CA SER A 472 -47.95 36.92 23.19
C SER A 472 -46.96 36.11 24.04
N VAL A 473 -47.27 35.98 25.33
CA VAL A 473 -46.45 35.24 26.29
C VAL A 473 -46.95 33.80 26.38
N VAL A 474 -46.03 32.86 26.17
CA VAL A 474 -46.29 31.42 26.32
C VAL A 474 -45.52 30.92 27.53
N TRP A 475 -46.25 30.37 28.50
CA TRP A 475 -45.63 29.73 29.65
C TRP A 475 -45.28 28.29 29.30
N THR A 476 -44.04 27.91 29.56
CA THR A 476 -43.55 26.56 29.31
C THR A 476 -43.03 25.92 30.57
N SER A 477 -43.34 24.63 30.76
CA SER A 477 -42.68 23.76 31.75
C SER A 477 -41.69 22.88 31.01
N SER A 478 -40.40 23.06 31.28
CA SER A 478 -39.34 22.39 30.53
C SER A 478 -38.56 21.38 31.37
N ASN A 479 -38.28 20.23 30.76
CA ASN A 479 -37.33 19.24 31.26
C ASN A 479 -36.09 19.31 30.38
N ALA A 480 -34.90 19.44 30.96
CA ALA A 480 -33.67 19.59 30.20
C ALA A 480 -32.48 18.90 30.87
N HIS A 481 -31.52 18.45 30.07
CA HIS A 481 -30.28 17.84 30.55
C HIS A 481 -29.08 18.20 29.65
N PHE A 482 -27.87 18.09 30.20
CA PHE A 482 -26.64 18.27 29.42
C PHE A 482 -26.35 17.05 28.53
N ILE A 483 -26.03 17.31 27.27
CA ILE A 483 -25.39 16.33 26.40
C ILE A 483 -23.88 16.39 26.67
N ARG A 484 -23.26 15.23 26.88
CA ARG A 484 -21.82 15.11 27.12
C ARG A 484 -21.14 14.28 26.03
N ASP A 485 -19.90 14.59 25.72
CA ASP A 485 -19.05 13.75 24.89
C ASP A 485 -18.47 12.55 25.70
N GLU A 486 -17.72 11.67 25.02
CA GLU A 486 -17.06 10.52 25.65
C GLU A 486 -16.04 10.90 26.75
N GLN A 487 -15.60 12.17 26.77
CA GLN A 487 -14.64 12.72 27.73
C GLN A 487 -15.35 13.40 28.92
N GLY A 488 -16.69 13.47 28.90
CA GLY A 488 -17.52 14.07 29.94
C GLY A 488 -17.75 15.58 29.79
N ASN A 489 -17.21 16.21 28.75
CA ASN A 489 -17.40 17.65 28.49
C ASN A 489 -18.83 17.92 28.02
N VAL A 490 -19.41 19.03 28.47
CA VAL A 490 -20.74 19.45 28.02
C VAL A 490 -20.66 19.98 26.59
N ILE A 491 -21.34 19.30 25.66
CA ILE A 491 -21.39 19.66 24.24
C ILE A 491 -22.73 20.28 23.81
N GLY A 492 -23.70 20.34 24.72
CA GLY A 492 -25.00 20.95 24.46
C GLY A 492 -26.04 20.70 25.55
N VAL A 493 -27.27 21.11 25.30
CA VAL A 493 -28.43 20.85 26.15
C VAL A 493 -29.55 20.27 25.29
N GLU A 494 -30.23 19.27 25.81
CA GLU A 494 -31.42 18.69 25.19
C GLU A 494 -32.59 18.76 26.17
N GLY A 495 -33.77 19.05 25.65
CA GLY A 495 -34.95 19.16 26.50
C GLY A 495 -36.27 19.05 25.77
N THR A 496 -37.33 19.02 26.57
CA THR A 496 -38.72 19.09 26.14
C THR A 496 -39.39 20.27 26.83
N ALA A 497 -40.28 20.97 26.14
CA ALA A 497 -41.03 22.11 26.65
C ALA A 497 -42.52 21.86 26.44
N ARG A 498 -43.29 21.86 27.54
CA ARG A 498 -44.74 21.73 27.52
C ARG A 498 -45.40 23.10 27.68
N ASN A 499 -46.41 23.41 26.88
CA ASN A 499 -47.23 24.60 27.08
C ASN A 499 -48.07 24.46 28.36
N ILE A 500 -47.93 25.40 29.29
CA ILE A 500 -48.70 25.49 30.55
C ILE A 500 -49.44 26.83 30.68
N THR A 501 -49.63 27.55 29.56
CA THR A 501 -50.25 28.89 29.54
C THR A 501 -51.68 28.86 30.06
N GLU A 502 -52.49 27.88 29.65
CA GLU A 502 -53.86 27.72 30.16
C GLU A 502 -53.88 27.47 31.67
N ARG A 503 -52.97 26.62 32.18
CA ARG A 503 -52.82 26.36 33.61
C ARG A 503 -52.53 27.65 34.38
N LYS A 504 -51.57 28.45 33.89
CA LYS A 504 -51.20 29.74 34.51
C LYS A 504 -52.34 30.76 34.47
N LEU A 505 -53.13 30.76 33.39
CA LEU A 505 -54.29 31.64 33.27
C LEU A 505 -55.38 31.27 34.30
N HIS A 506 -55.68 29.98 34.45
CA HIS A 506 -56.63 29.50 35.48
C HIS A 506 -56.15 29.80 36.90
N GLU A 507 -54.88 29.53 37.21
CA GLU A 507 -54.28 29.87 38.52
C GLU A 507 -54.40 31.38 38.82
N SER A 508 -54.11 32.23 37.84
CA SER A 508 -54.23 33.69 37.97
C SER A 508 -55.67 34.15 38.15
N GLN A 509 -56.63 33.56 37.42
CA GLN A 509 -58.06 33.87 37.56
C GLN A 509 -58.60 33.49 38.94
N VAL A 510 -58.26 32.30 39.44
CA VAL A 510 -58.64 31.86 40.79
C VAL A 510 -58.04 32.79 41.85
N SER A 511 -56.73 33.11 41.74
CA SER A 511 -56.08 34.05 42.66
C SER A 511 -56.75 35.44 42.65
N LYS A 512 -57.13 35.94 41.47
CA LYS A 512 -57.84 37.22 41.33
C LYS A 512 -59.24 37.17 41.96
N LEU A 513 -60.02 36.11 41.75
CA LEU A 513 -61.34 35.94 42.36
C LEU A 513 -61.25 35.86 43.89
N SER A 514 -60.30 35.10 44.44
CA SER A 514 -60.05 35.05 45.89
C SER A 514 -59.70 36.43 46.45
N SER A 515 -58.84 37.20 45.76
CA SER A 515 -58.47 38.55 46.21
C SER A 515 -59.65 39.53 46.26
N VAL A 516 -60.65 39.37 45.38
CA VAL A 516 -61.86 40.19 45.38
C VAL A 516 -62.72 39.86 46.60
N LEU A 517 -62.96 38.59 46.89
CA LEU A 517 -63.75 38.14 48.05
C LEU A 517 -63.15 38.57 49.39
N GLU A 518 -61.82 38.61 49.51
CA GLU A 518 -61.15 39.08 50.72
C GLU A 518 -61.30 40.61 50.95
N GLN A 519 -61.46 41.39 49.87
CA GLN A 519 -61.56 42.85 49.93
C GLN A 519 -63.00 43.39 49.99
N THR A 520 -64.02 42.55 49.80
CA THR A 520 -65.42 43.01 49.90
C THR A 520 -65.76 43.49 51.32
N ALA A 521 -66.46 44.62 51.42
CA ALA A 521 -66.89 45.19 52.69
C ALA A 521 -68.09 44.46 53.30
N ASP A 522 -68.88 43.73 52.51
CA ASP A 522 -70.02 42.96 52.98
C ASP A 522 -69.59 41.62 53.58
N ILE A 523 -70.41 41.08 54.50
CA ILE A 523 -70.21 39.72 55.03
C ILE A 523 -70.54 38.72 53.94
N VAL A 524 -69.57 37.86 53.59
CA VAL A 524 -69.78 36.73 52.68
C VAL A 524 -69.57 35.44 53.46
N ILE A 525 -70.55 34.54 53.38
CA ILE A 525 -70.54 33.20 53.96
C ILE A 525 -70.90 32.22 52.86
N VAL A 526 -70.10 31.17 52.69
CA VAL A 526 -70.40 30.03 51.83
C VAL A 526 -70.62 28.81 52.72
N THR A 527 -71.68 28.06 52.46
CA THR A 527 -72.03 26.86 53.21
C THR A 527 -72.26 25.69 52.27
N ASP A 528 -72.12 24.47 52.79
CA ASP A 528 -72.62 23.27 52.12
C ASP A 528 -74.16 23.21 52.13
N ILE A 529 -74.72 22.14 51.58
CA ILE A 529 -76.16 21.90 51.50
C ILE A 529 -76.84 21.69 52.86
N ASP A 530 -76.08 21.27 53.89
CA ASP A 530 -76.57 21.06 55.25
C ASP A 530 -76.44 22.35 56.10
N GLY A 531 -75.94 23.44 55.50
CA GLY A 531 -75.76 24.73 56.15
C GLY A 531 -74.51 24.82 57.01
N VAL A 532 -73.54 23.92 56.83
CA VAL A 532 -72.22 24.00 57.48
C VAL A 532 -71.37 25.01 56.73
N ILE A 533 -70.81 25.98 57.45
CA ILE A 533 -69.98 27.05 56.90
C ILE A 533 -68.66 26.47 56.39
N GLU A 534 -68.43 26.60 55.09
CA GLU A 534 -67.19 26.20 54.42
C GLU A 534 -66.20 27.37 54.31
N TYR A 535 -66.72 28.60 54.15
CA TYR A 535 -65.90 29.79 54.01
C TYR A 535 -66.58 31.04 54.58
N VAL A 536 -65.78 31.93 55.17
CA VAL A 536 -66.17 33.30 55.53
C VAL A 536 -65.08 34.27 55.09
N ASN A 537 -65.47 35.47 54.65
CA ASN A 537 -64.50 36.50 54.30
C ASN A 537 -64.03 37.32 55.53
N PRO A 538 -62.95 38.13 55.43
CA PRO A 538 -62.47 38.94 56.56
C PRO A 538 -63.50 39.94 57.11
N SER A 539 -64.50 40.33 56.31
CA SER A 539 -65.57 41.20 56.79
C SER A 539 -66.49 40.50 57.78
N PHE A 540 -66.76 39.20 57.59
CA PHE A 540 -67.45 38.38 58.58
C PHE A 540 -66.77 38.48 59.95
N GLU A 541 -65.44 38.33 60.01
CA GLU A 541 -64.71 38.39 61.28
C GLU A 541 -64.81 39.78 61.92
N ARG A 542 -64.60 40.83 61.13
CA ARG A 542 -64.64 42.22 61.59
C ARG A 542 -66.00 42.63 62.12
N VAL A 543 -67.07 42.19 61.46
CA VAL A 543 -68.45 42.55 61.82
C VAL A 543 -68.93 41.63 62.94
N THR A 544 -68.87 40.31 62.79
CA THR A 544 -69.47 39.38 63.77
C THR A 544 -68.63 39.17 65.03
N GLY A 545 -67.32 39.39 64.95
CA GLY A 545 -66.35 39.14 66.03
C GLY A 545 -65.91 37.68 66.19
N TYR A 546 -66.43 36.76 65.35
CA TYR A 546 -65.99 35.36 65.30
C TYR A 546 -64.83 35.22 64.30
N THR A 547 -63.79 34.49 64.66
CA THR A 547 -62.69 34.23 63.71
C THR A 547 -63.07 33.16 62.70
N TYR A 548 -62.37 33.11 61.56
CA TYR A 548 -62.55 32.12 60.51
C TYR A 548 -62.48 30.70 61.08
N ALA A 549 -61.50 30.42 61.94
CA ALA A 549 -61.32 29.12 62.58
C ALA A 549 -62.45 28.75 63.55
N GLU A 550 -63.15 29.73 64.12
CA GLU A 550 -64.32 29.50 64.98
C GLU A 550 -65.61 29.32 64.17
N ALA A 551 -65.69 29.92 62.98
CA ALA A 551 -66.88 29.93 62.14
C ALA A 551 -66.95 28.73 61.18
N VAL A 552 -65.83 28.33 60.57
CA VAL A 552 -65.80 27.20 59.63
C VAL A 552 -66.07 25.88 60.34
N GLY A 553 -66.94 25.05 59.74
CA GLY A 553 -67.44 23.81 60.34
C GLY A 553 -68.60 24.00 61.32
N GLN A 554 -69.01 25.23 61.62
CA GLN A 554 -70.24 25.54 62.35
C GLN A 554 -71.38 25.84 61.38
N THR A 555 -72.60 25.99 61.89
CA THR A 555 -73.73 26.50 61.09
C THR A 555 -73.96 27.99 61.38
N PRO A 556 -74.59 28.77 60.47
CA PRO A 556 -74.90 30.19 60.70
C PRO A 556 -75.74 30.48 61.96
N THR A 557 -76.25 29.45 62.64
CA THR A 557 -76.92 29.54 63.94
C THR A 557 -76.03 30.12 65.05
N ILE A 558 -74.70 30.11 64.90
CA ILE A 558 -73.78 30.79 65.83
C ILE A 558 -74.09 32.29 65.96
N LEU A 559 -74.68 32.89 64.92
CA LEU A 559 -75.11 34.30 64.90
C LEU A 559 -76.54 34.49 65.40
N SER A 560 -77.28 33.43 65.73
CA SER A 560 -78.71 33.51 66.03
C SER A 560 -78.99 34.32 67.30
N SER A 561 -79.79 35.38 67.19
CA SER A 561 -80.21 36.20 68.34
C SER A 561 -81.31 35.55 69.21
N GLY A 562 -81.97 34.50 68.71
CA GLY A 562 -83.16 33.91 69.33
C GLY A 562 -84.43 34.79 69.24
N LYS A 563 -84.42 35.88 68.46
CA LYS A 563 -85.56 36.81 68.30
C LYS A 563 -86.56 36.38 67.21
N HIS A 564 -86.14 35.52 66.29
CA HIS A 564 -86.98 34.99 65.21
C HIS A 564 -87.65 33.69 65.63
N LYS A 565 -88.92 33.51 65.26
CA LYS A 565 -89.68 32.29 65.55
C LYS A 565 -89.23 31.13 64.63
N PRO A 566 -89.45 29.87 64.99
CA PRO A 566 -89.06 28.72 64.16
C PRO A 566 -89.62 28.78 62.73
N GLU A 567 -90.84 29.29 62.55
CA GLU A 567 -91.51 29.41 61.24
C GLU A 567 -90.73 30.32 60.28
N PHE A 568 -89.99 31.30 60.80
CA PHE A 568 -89.15 32.19 59.99
C PHE A 568 -87.99 31.44 59.33
N TYR A 569 -87.31 30.57 60.07
CA TYR A 569 -86.21 29.76 59.53
C TYR A 569 -86.74 28.63 58.64
N GLN A 570 -87.92 28.08 58.94
CA GLN A 570 -88.56 27.09 58.08
C GLN A 570 -88.86 27.68 56.69
N HIS A 571 -89.46 28.88 56.64
CA HIS A 571 -89.72 29.56 55.37
C HIS A 571 -88.44 29.87 54.57
N MET A 572 -87.37 30.29 55.28
CA MET A 572 -86.05 30.49 54.65
C MET A 572 -85.53 29.20 54.00
N TRP A 573 -85.52 28.08 54.73
CA TRP A 573 -85.05 26.80 54.22
C TRP A 573 -85.89 26.27 53.07
N GLU A 574 -87.23 26.35 53.16
CA GLU A 574 -88.14 25.98 52.07
C GLU A 574 -87.85 26.78 50.79
N THR A 575 -87.60 28.09 50.93
CA THR A 575 -87.27 28.97 49.79
C THR A 575 -85.95 28.57 49.13
N ILE A 576 -84.87 28.43 49.91
CA ILE A 576 -83.53 28.12 49.36
C ILE A 576 -83.48 26.70 48.78
N LEU A 577 -84.10 25.72 49.44
CA LEU A 577 -84.15 24.33 48.96
C LEU A 577 -85.02 24.17 47.71
N SER A 578 -85.96 25.10 47.45
CA SER A 578 -86.69 25.16 46.18
C SER A 578 -85.84 25.72 45.02
N GLY A 579 -84.64 26.22 45.32
CA GLY A 579 -83.72 26.80 44.33
C GLY A 579 -83.95 28.29 44.06
N GLU A 580 -84.75 28.97 44.89
CA GLU A 580 -85.00 30.42 44.84
C GLU A 580 -84.11 31.16 45.85
N SER A 581 -83.76 32.43 45.55
CA SER A 581 -83.01 33.28 46.48
C SER A 581 -83.93 33.81 47.59
N TYR A 582 -83.47 33.74 48.83
CA TYR A 582 -84.15 34.30 50.00
C TYR A 582 -83.51 35.61 50.42
N THR A 583 -84.28 36.70 50.47
CA THR A 583 -83.83 38.01 50.98
C THR A 583 -84.74 38.47 52.12
N ASN A 584 -84.17 38.75 53.29
CA ASN A 584 -84.91 39.29 54.41
C ASN A 584 -84.00 40.01 55.42
N ILE A 585 -84.59 40.82 56.30
CA ILE A 585 -83.87 41.46 57.40
C ILE A 585 -83.84 40.51 58.59
N MET A 586 -82.63 40.12 59.00
CA MET A 586 -82.37 39.28 60.16
C MET A 586 -81.82 40.09 61.34
N ILE A 587 -82.05 39.57 62.54
CA ILE A 587 -81.54 40.13 63.79
C ILE A 587 -80.58 39.09 64.31
N ASN A 588 -79.30 39.39 64.26
CA ASN A 588 -78.23 38.51 64.68
C ASN A 588 -77.52 39.06 65.91
N ARG A 589 -76.74 38.19 66.55
CA ARG A 589 -75.95 38.50 67.74
C ARG A 589 -74.47 38.35 67.41
N ARG A 590 -73.68 39.37 67.71
CA ARG A 590 -72.21 39.33 67.63
C ARG A 590 -71.66 38.49 68.78
N LYS A 591 -70.38 38.11 68.70
CA LYS A 591 -69.69 37.35 69.76
C LYS A 591 -69.72 38.06 71.13
N ASP A 592 -69.68 39.39 71.14
CA ASP A 592 -69.76 40.22 72.36
C ASP A 592 -71.17 40.31 72.98
N GLY A 593 -72.17 39.68 72.35
CA GLY A 593 -73.56 39.66 72.79
C GLY A 593 -74.43 40.80 72.25
N SER A 594 -73.86 41.78 71.55
CA SER A 594 -74.61 42.88 70.94
C SER A 594 -75.46 42.40 69.76
N LEU A 595 -76.63 43.01 69.59
CA LEU A 595 -77.52 42.71 68.46
C LEU A 595 -77.23 43.64 67.28
N TYR A 596 -77.29 43.08 66.07
CA TYR A 596 -77.23 43.84 64.84
C TYR A 596 -78.29 43.37 63.86
N TYR A 597 -78.71 44.29 63.00
CA TYR A 597 -79.64 44.04 61.91
C TYR A 597 -78.81 43.86 60.65
N GLU A 598 -79.06 42.78 59.92
CA GLU A 598 -78.48 42.55 58.60
C GLU A 598 -79.61 42.36 57.60
N GLU A 599 -79.50 42.99 56.44
CA GLU A 599 -80.23 42.53 55.27
C GLU A 599 -79.44 41.35 54.70
N LYS A 600 -80.04 40.16 54.74
CA LYS A 600 -79.39 38.93 54.32
C LYS A 600 -80.02 38.44 53.03
N THR A 601 -79.17 38.19 52.03
CA THR A 601 -79.55 37.45 50.83
C THR A 601 -78.83 36.12 50.81
N ILE A 602 -79.58 35.04 50.66
CA ILE A 602 -79.06 33.68 50.53
C ILE A 602 -79.47 33.17 49.15
N THR A 603 -78.47 32.86 48.33
CA THR A 603 -78.67 32.36 46.97
C THR A 603 -78.11 30.95 46.86
N PRO A 604 -78.91 29.95 46.48
CA PRO A 604 -78.41 28.61 46.23
C PRO A 604 -77.49 28.62 45.00
N ILE A 605 -76.26 28.15 45.17
CA ILE A 605 -75.32 27.97 44.06
C ILE A 605 -75.70 26.65 43.38
N ARG A 606 -75.99 26.72 42.08
CA ARG A 606 -76.26 25.54 41.26
C ARG A 606 -74.96 25.18 40.55
N ASP A 607 -74.58 23.90 40.60
CA ASP A 607 -73.54 23.33 39.72
C ASP A 607 -74.00 23.32 38.25
#